data_AF-A0A3G1KLA1-F1
#
_entry.id   AF-A0A3G1KLA1-F1
#
_cell.length_a   1.000
_cell.length_b   1.000
_cell.length_c   1.000
_cell.angle_alpha   90.00
_cell.angle_beta   90.00
_cell.angle_gamma   90.00
#
_symmetry.space_group_name_H-M   'P 1'
#
loop_
_entity.id
_entity.type
_entity.pdbx_description
1 polymer ?
#
loop_
_entity_poly.entity_id
_entity_poly.type
_entity_poly.pdbx_seq_one_letter_code
_entity_poly.pdbx_strand_id
1 'polypeptide(L)'
;MATAILLVTVGLFCFNGVLCAKVQCDFYDVECTTRTAQREYLNFVNGIDGVASSDPLKQDFIESNLPKLKYTIKDGILSGFKNCFIELLRFSKDQTFDNHVRCPQITLNGEYELKGDLLNNYIEGKGTCKVEFYDYRFVIQGNYDANKRDGKTYVYFKSYTLKTDPRGKMIFGFKNLFNGDKQKSDAALKTMNENWKEVDKAMHQQVMEAFIKTYMKNVNDFTNKISAEDILSYEQ
;
A
#
# COMPACT_ATOMS: atom_id res chain seq x y z
N MET A 1 59.74 -42.78 -2.17
CA MET A 1 58.34 -43.27 -1.99
C MET A 1 57.73 -42.52 -0.82
N ALA A 2 56.46 -42.11 -0.99
CA ALA A 2 55.58 -41.27 -0.17
C ALA A 2 55.80 -41.29 1.37
N THR A 3 55.48 -40.25 2.15
CA THR A 3 54.10 -39.72 2.31
C THR A 3 54.07 -38.27 2.83
N ALA A 4 53.09 -37.52 2.33
CA ALA A 4 52.84 -36.10 2.53
C ALA A 4 52.22 -35.74 3.89
N ILE A 5 52.61 -34.57 4.40
CA ILE A 5 51.86 -33.75 5.37
C ILE A 5 51.19 -32.65 4.55
N LEU A 6 49.85 -32.53 4.60
CA LEU A 6 49.18 -31.31 4.20
C LEU A 6 47.97 -31.05 5.11
N LEU A 7 48.18 -30.14 6.05
CA LEU A 7 47.14 -29.41 6.78
C LEU A 7 47.22 -27.98 6.27
N VAL A 8 46.31 -27.54 5.40
CA VAL A 8 46.01 -26.11 5.21
C VAL A 8 44.53 -25.95 4.84
N THR A 9 43.76 -25.54 5.85
CA THR A 9 42.58 -24.68 5.85
C THR A 9 41.96 -24.29 4.50
N VAL A 10 40.72 -24.73 4.26
CA VAL A 10 39.79 -24.12 3.29
C VAL A 10 39.30 -22.80 3.89
N GLY A 11 40.09 -21.75 3.74
CA GLY A 11 39.60 -20.37 3.74
C GLY A 11 39.38 -19.98 2.29
N LEU A 12 38.13 -20.07 1.80
CA LEU A 12 37.81 -19.50 0.49
C LEU A 12 37.69 -17.98 0.63
N PHE A 13 38.77 -17.32 0.21
CA PHE A 13 38.82 -15.90 -0.10
C PHE A 13 37.84 -15.61 -1.25
N CYS A 14 36.79 -14.84 -0.98
CA CYS A 14 36.01 -14.18 -2.04
C CYS A 14 36.75 -12.93 -2.51
N PHE A 15 37.54 -13.06 -3.57
CA PHE A 15 38.00 -11.91 -4.36
C PHE A 15 37.91 -12.24 -5.86
N ASN A 16 37.29 -11.31 -6.61
CA ASN A 16 37.16 -11.21 -8.07
C ASN A 16 35.93 -11.87 -8.73
N GLY A 17 34.93 -11.05 -9.03
CA GLY A 17 34.23 -11.10 -10.33
C GLY A 17 33.17 -12.18 -10.55
N VAL A 18 32.61 -12.77 -9.50
CA VAL A 18 31.40 -13.60 -9.66
C VAL A 18 30.24 -12.65 -9.97
N LEU A 19 29.78 -12.65 -11.23
CA LEU A 19 28.42 -12.26 -11.56
C LEU A 19 27.52 -13.01 -10.59
N CYS A 20 26.94 -12.31 -9.62
CA CYS A 20 25.98 -12.92 -8.74
C CYS A 20 24.84 -13.46 -9.63
N ALA A 21 24.70 -14.78 -9.68
CA ALA A 21 23.75 -15.40 -10.58
C ALA A 21 22.35 -15.03 -10.06
N LYS A 22 21.61 -14.22 -10.82
CA LYS A 22 20.21 -13.93 -10.50
C LYS A 22 19.43 -15.24 -10.61
N VAL A 23 18.86 -15.68 -9.50
CA VAL A 23 17.95 -16.80 -9.43
C VAL A 23 16.53 -16.29 -9.60
N GLN A 24 15.87 -16.79 -10.62
CA GLN A 24 14.49 -16.44 -10.95
C GLN A 24 13.52 -17.16 -10.02
N CYS A 25 12.55 -16.44 -9.46
CA CYS A 25 11.42 -17.06 -8.77
C CYS A 25 10.50 -17.77 -9.79
N ASP A 26 9.99 -18.93 -9.42
CA ASP A 26 8.73 -19.40 -9.99
C ASP A 26 7.64 -18.39 -9.61
N PHE A 27 6.85 -17.94 -10.58
CA PHE A 27 5.73 -17.02 -10.38
C PHE A 27 4.71 -17.55 -9.35
N TYR A 28 4.61 -18.87 -9.20
CA TYR A 28 3.68 -19.52 -8.29
C TYR A 28 4.31 -19.87 -6.92
N ASP A 29 5.60 -19.61 -6.73
CA ASP A 29 6.27 -19.71 -5.43
C ASP A 29 5.98 -18.45 -4.60
N VAL A 30 4.94 -18.54 -3.77
CA VAL A 30 4.46 -17.44 -2.93
C VAL A 30 5.53 -16.89 -2.01
N GLU A 31 6.41 -17.75 -1.46
CA GLU A 31 7.47 -17.28 -0.57
C GLU A 31 8.47 -16.43 -1.36
N CYS A 32 8.88 -16.93 -2.53
CA CYS A 32 9.83 -16.24 -3.39
C CYS A 32 9.27 -14.92 -3.92
N THR A 33 8.04 -14.90 -4.45
CA THR A 33 7.40 -13.68 -4.98
C THR A 33 7.17 -12.64 -3.89
N THR A 34 6.74 -13.06 -2.69
CA THR A 34 6.56 -12.14 -1.56
C THR A 34 7.89 -11.51 -1.14
N ARG A 35 8.94 -12.32 -0.96
CA ARG A 35 10.27 -11.84 -0.55
C ARG A 35 10.90 -10.90 -1.57
N THR A 36 10.82 -11.23 -2.84
CA THR A 36 11.43 -10.42 -3.92
C THR A 36 10.67 -9.13 -4.18
N ALA A 37 9.32 -9.17 -4.19
CA ALA A 37 8.51 -7.96 -4.24
C ALA A 37 8.77 -7.04 -3.04
N GLN A 38 8.96 -7.60 -1.84
CA GLN A 38 9.33 -6.81 -0.66
C GLN A 38 10.70 -6.11 -0.81
N ARG A 39 11.67 -6.74 -1.48
CA ARG A 39 12.99 -6.12 -1.74
C ARG A 39 12.86 -4.91 -2.68
N GLU A 40 12.02 -5.03 -3.71
CA GLU A 40 11.79 -3.95 -4.68
C GLU A 40 10.79 -2.89 -4.20
N TYR A 41 10.11 -3.13 -3.07
CA TYR A 41 9.03 -2.29 -2.59
C TYR A 41 9.42 -0.82 -2.46
N LEU A 42 10.58 -0.52 -1.87
CA LEU A 42 11.04 0.86 -1.71
C LEU A 42 11.40 1.52 -3.04
N ASN A 43 11.98 0.77 -3.98
CA ASN A 43 12.28 1.28 -5.33
C ASN A 43 10.98 1.69 -6.04
N PHE A 44 9.94 0.87 -5.93
CA PHE A 44 8.61 1.19 -6.44
C PHE A 44 8.00 2.40 -5.73
N VAL A 45 7.94 2.40 -4.39
CA VAL A 45 7.23 3.45 -3.63
C VAL A 45 7.90 4.82 -3.79
N ASN A 46 9.22 4.89 -3.85
CA ASN A 46 9.93 6.15 -4.07
C ASN A 46 9.71 6.71 -5.49
N GLY A 47 9.23 5.88 -6.42
CA GLY A 47 9.17 6.20 -7.84
C GLY A 47 10.53 6.05 -8.53
N ILE A 48 10.46 5.89 -9.85
CA ILE A 48 11.62 5.86 -10.75
C ILE A 48 11.33 6.80 -11.93
N ASP A 49 12.28 7.00 -12.84
CA ASP A 49 12.02 7.82 -14.01
C ASP A 49 10.77 7.33 -14.79
N GLY A 50 9.81 8.22 -15.02
CA GLY A 50 8.51 7.94 -15.62
C GLY A 50 7.53 7.09 -14.78
N VAL A 51 7.79 6.87 -13.48
CA VAL A 51 6.85 6.27 -12.52
C VAL A 51 6.73 7.20 -11.32
N ALA A 52 5.53 7.69 -11.05
CA ALA A 52 5.30 8.60 -9.93
C ALA A 52 5.56 7.91 -8.58
N SER A 53 6.02 8.69 -7.59
CA SER A 53 6.10 8.24 -6.20
C SER A 53 4.71 7.84 -5.69
N SER A 54 4.69 6.78 -4.87
CA SER A 54 3.51 6.34 -4.13
C SER A 54 3.56 6.71 -2.64
N ASP A 55 4.54 7.52 -2.22
CA ASP A 55 4.55 8.18 -0.91
C ASP A 55 4.99 9.65 -1.04
N PRO A 56 4.06 10.63 -0.94
CA PRO A 56 2.63 10.44 -0.71
C PRO A 56 1.82 10.16 -1.99
N LEU A 57 0.69 9.49 -1.85
CA LEU A 57 -0.38 9.49 -2.85
C LEU A 57 -1.23 10.76 -2.70
N LYS A 58 -1.65 11.33 -3.83
CA LYS A 58 -2.43 12.57 -3.87
C LYS A 58 -3.75 12.37 -4.62
N GLN A 59 -4.79 13.05 -4.15
CA GLN A 59 -6.11 13.13 -4.77
C GLN A 59 -6.61 14.57 -4.71
N ASP A 60 -6.92 15.17 -5.86
CA ASP A 60 -7.40 16.55 -5.90
C ASP A 60 -8.79 16.68 -5.26
N PHE A 61 -9.66 15.68 -5.48
CA PHE A 61 -11.01 15.66 -4.94
C PHE A 61 -11.53 14.23 -4.75
N ILE A 62 -12.12 13.99 -3.59
CA ILE A 62 -12.87 12.78 -3.24
C ILE A 62 -14.25 13.22 -2.78
N GLU A 63 -15.29 12.58 -3.30
CA GLU A 63 -16.67 12.80 -2.88
C GLU A 63 -17.32 11.47 -2.55
N SER A 64 -18.06 11.45 -1.44
CA SER A 64 -18.89 10.32 -1.06
C SER A 64 -20.28 10.79 -0.67
N ASN A 65 -21.28 10.19 -1.31
CA ASN A 65 -22.70 10.47 -1.10
C ASN A 65 -23.38 9.23 -0.50
N LEU A 66 -23.09 8.93 0.76
CA LEU A 66 -23.74 7.82 1.46
C LEU A 66 -25.17 8.21 1.87
N PRO A 67 -26.08 7.24 2.07
CA PRO A 67 -27.48 7.52 2.41
C PRO A 67 -27.66 8.41 3.65
N LYS A 68 -26.75 8.26 4.64
CA LYS A 68 -26.80 9.00 5.90
C LYS A 68 -25.74 10.09 6.02
N LEU A 69 -24.67 10.03 5.22
CA LEU A 69 -23.51 10.89 5.41
C LEU A 69 -22.97 11.32 4.04
N LYS A 70 -22.81 12.63 3.87
CA LYS A 70 -22.10 13.19 2.72
C LYS A 70 -20.79 13.76 3.19
N TYR A 71 -19.72 13.49 2.46
CA TYR A 71 -18.45 14.12 2.72
C TYR A 71 -17.64 14.32 1.45
N THR A 72 -16.78 15.32 1.49
CA THR A 72 -15.78 15.59 0.47
C THR A 72 -14.41 15.77 1.11
N ILE A 73 -13.36 15.45 0.35
CA ILE A 73 -11.97 15.74 0.70
C ILE A 73 -11.32 16.39 -0.52
N LYS A 74 -10.81 17.61 -0.36
CA LYS A 74 -9.98 18.31 -1.34
C LYS A 74 -8.53 18.23 -0.94
N ASP A 75 -7.65 18.21 -1.95
CA ASP A 75 -6.20 18.17 -1.78
C ASP A 75 -5.77 17.07 -0.79
N GLY A 76 -6.37 15.89 -0.97
CA GLY A 76 -6.15 14.72 -0.14
C GLY A 76 -4.74 14.16 -0.34
N ILE A 77 -4.02 13.96 0.77
CA ILE A 77 -2.67 13.41 0.80
C ILE A 77 -2.66 12.20 1.73
N LEU A 78 -2.40 11.02 1.18
CA LEU A 78 -2.20 9.78 1.94
C LEU A 78 -0.71 9.42 1.93
N SER A 79 -0.10 9.42 3.11
CA SER A 79 1.35 9.24 3.29
C SER A 79 1.66 8.07 4.22
N GLY A 80 2.90 7.57 4.15
CA GLY A 80 3.40 6.48 4.99
C GLY A 80 3.64 5.15 4.26
N PHE A 81 3.35 5.10 2.95
CA PHE A 81 3.57 3.91 2.13
C PHE A 81 5.00 3.40 2.16
N LYS A 82 6.00 4.28 2.29
CA LYS A 82 7.43 3.87 2.36
C LYS A 82 7.74 2.93 3.54
N ASN A 83 6.92 2.95 4.58
CA ASN A 83 7.11 2.12 5.77
C ASN A 83 6.25 0.85 5.76
N CYS A 84 5.40 0.66 4.74
CA CYS A 84 4.61 -0.55 4.62
C CYS A 84 5.45 -1.72 4.11
N PHE A 85 4.88 -2.91 4.20
CA PHE A 85 5.52 -4.14 3.75
C PHE A 85 4.49 -5.09 3.13
N ILE A 86 4.95 -5.88 2.17
CA ILE A 86 4.23 -6.94 1.49
C ILE A 86 4.21 -8.16 2.41
N GLU A 87 3.06 -8.47 2.98
CA GLU A 87 2.86 -9.69 3.77
C GLU A 87 2.66 -10.92 2.89
N LEU A 88 2.10 -10.73 1.69
CA LEU A 88 1.80 -11.80 0.75
C LEU A 88 1.70 -11.22 -0.66
N LEU A 89 2.35 -11.85 -1.63
CA LEU A 89 2.08 -11.68 -3.05
C LEU A 89 1.99 -13.07 -3.69
N ARG A 90 0.78 -13.46 -4.08
CA ARG A 90 0.52 -14.74 -4.76
C ARG A 90 0.00 -14.47 -6.15
N PHE A 91 0.60 -15.13 -7.13
CA PHE A 91 0.01 -15.29 -8.45
C PHE A 91 -0.53 -16.72 -8.60
N SER A 92 -1.60 -16.87 -9.38
CA SER A 92 -2.26 -18.14 -9.64
C SER A 92 -2.26 -18.46 -11.14
N LYS A 93 -2.39 -19.75 -11.48
CA LYS A 93 -2.36 -20.24 -12.87
C LYS A 93 -3.55 -19.75 -13.72
N ASP A 94 -4.66 -19.39 -13.07
CA ASP A 94 -5.84 -18.78 -13.68
C ASP A 94 -5.70 -17.26 -13.88
N GLN A 95 -4.47 -16.73 -13.79
CA GLN A 95 -4.16 -15.31 -13.96
C GLN A 95 -4.81 -14.40 -12.90
N THR A 96 -5.08 -14.94 -11.72
CA THR A 96 -5.47 -14.15 -10.56
C THR A 96 -4.28 -13.83 -9.66
N PHE A 97 -4.37 -12.73 -8.91
CA PHE A 97 -3.39 -12.36 -7.90
C PHE A 97 -4.06 -12.03 -6.57
N ASP A 98 -3.31 -12.25 -5.50
CA ASP A 98 -3.66 -11.88 -4.12
C ASP A 98 -2.46 -11.14 -3.52
N ASN A 99 -2.64 -9.89 -3.12
CA ASN A 99 -1.60 -9.06 -2.55
C ASN A 99 -2.07 -8.45 -1.23
N HIS A 100 -1.30 -8.69 -0.17
CA HIS A 100 -1.53 -8.14 1.16
C HIS A 100 -0.42 -7.17 1.51
N VAL A 101 -0.77 -5.89 1.72
CA VAL A 101 0.16 -4.84 2.11
C VAL A 101 -0.22 -4.35 3.50
N ARG A 102 0.71 -4.42 4.45
CA ARG A 102 0.50 -3.93 5.82
C ARG A 102 1.33 -2.69 6.06
N CYS A 103 0.67 -1.68 6.61
CA CYS A 103 1.27 -0.40 6.91
C CYS A 103 1.29 -0.17 8.42
N PRO A 104 2.49 0.00 9.03
CA PRO A 104 2.60 0.33 10.45
C PRO A 104 1.87 1.62 10.79
N GLN A 105 1.97 2.63 9.93
CA GLN A 105 1.24 3.88 10.06
C GLN A 105 1.05 4.52 8.67
N ILE A 106 -0.17 4.91 8.36
CA ILE A 106 -0.48 5.83 7.25
C ILE A 106 -1.25 7.04 7.80
N THR A 107 -1.08 8.18 7.15
CA THR A 107 -1.76 9.43 7.54
C THR A 107 -2.42 10.07 6.34
N LEU A 108 -3.72 10.33 6.47
CA LEU A 108 -4.50 11.13 5.54
C LEU A 108 -4.56 12.58 6.04
N ASN A 109 -4.24 13.53 5.18
CA ASN A 109 -4.50 14.95 5.38
C ASN A 109 -5.34 15.48 4.21
N GLY A 110 -6.12 16.53 4.45
CA GLY A 110 -6.85 17.22 3.39
C GLY A 110 -7.82 18.26 3.94
N GLU A 111 -8.46 19.00 3.04
CA GLU A 111 -9.59 19.86 3.39
C GLU A 111 -10.88 19.05 3.30
N TYR A 112 -11.63 18.97 4.38
CA TYR A 112 -12.88 18.21 4.42
C TYR A 112 -14.08 19.15 4.48
N GLU A 113 -15.19 18.65 3.95
CA GLU A 113 -16.53 19.11 4.28
C GLU A 113 -17.39 17.87 4.49
N LEU A 114 -18.07 17.76 5.63
CA LEU A 114 -18.95 16.62 5.94
C LEU A 114 -20.27 17.11 6.54
N LYS A 115 -21.34 16.39 6.24
CA LYS A 115 -22.69 16.66 6.77
C LYS A 115 -23.54 15.38 6.76
N GLY A 116 -24.20 15.10 7.87
CA GLY A 116 -25.16 14.01 8.00
C GLY A 116 -24.99 13.21 9.28
N ASP A 117 -25.52 12.00 9.32
CA ASP A 117 -25.48 11.14 10.49
C ASP A 117 -24.28 10.19 10.43
N LEU A 118 -23.41 10.30 11.44
CA LEU A 118 -22.34 9.36 11.73
C LEU A 118 -22.65 8.67 13.05
N LEU A 119 -22.75 7.34 13.04
CA LEU A 119 -23.11 6.54 14.22
C LEU A 119 -24.38 7.04 14.94
N ASN A 120 -25.43 7.35 14.17
CA ASN A 120 -26.71 7.91 14.65
C ASN A 120 -26.62 9.30 15.32
N ASN A 121 -25.50 10.00 15.18
CA ASN A 121 -25.35 11.37 15.62
C ASN A 121 -25.17 12.28 14.41
N TYR A 122 -25.96 13.35 14.35
CA TYR A 122 -25.77 14.36 13.33
C TYR A 122 -24.43 15.07 13.55
N ILE A 123 -23.67 15.18 12.47
CA ILE A 123 -22.40 15.87 12.43
C ILE A 123 -22.31 16.73 11.18
N GLU A 124 -21.73 17.92 11.36
CA GLU A 124 -21.37 18.79 10.26
C GLU A 124 -20.08 19.52 10.55
N GLY A 125 -19.35 19.87 9.50
CA GLY A 125 -18.19 20.72 9.63
C GLY A 125 -17.42 20.84 8.33
N LYS A 126 -16.58 21.86 8.29
CA LYS A 126 -15.69 22.15 7.18
C LYS A 126 -14.39 22.71 7.71
N GLY A 127 -13.27 22.16 7.27
CA GLY A 127 -11.95 22.58 7.71
C GLY A 127 -10.89 21.59 7.26
N THR A 128 -9.81 21.46 8.02
CA THR A 128 -8.76 20.48 7.73
C THR A 128 -8.99 19.19 8.51
N CYS A 129 -8.73 18.06 7.88
CA CYS A 129 -8.68 16.76 8.54
C CYS A 129 -7.23 16.22 8.61
N LYS A 130 -6.95 15.49 9.69
CA LYS A 130 -5.80 14.60 9.83
C LYS A 130 -6.32 13.29 10.40
N VAL A 131 -6.23 12.21 9.65
CA VAL A 131 -6.63 10.87 10.10
C VAL A 131 -5.41 9.97 10.11
N GLU A 132 -5.09 9.42 11.27
CA GLU A 132 -3.94 8.53 11.46
C GLU A 132 -4.44 7.10 11.60
N PHE A 133 -3.90 6.19 10.80
CA PHE A 133 -4.24 4.78 10.81
C PHE A 133 -3.00 4.01 11.28
N TYR A 134 -3.11 3.32 12.40
CA TYR A 134 -2.04 2.48 12.93
C TYR A 134 -2.34 1.03 12.58
N ASP A 135 -1.32 0.30 12.14
CA ASP A 135 -1.43 -1.12 11.76
C ASP A 135 -2.64 -1.38 10.84
N TYR A 136 -2.55 -0.87 9.62
CA TYR A 136 -3.63 -0.93 8.63
C TYR A 136 -3.22 -1.85 7.49
N ARG A 137 -4.06 -2.83 7.16
CA ARG A 137 -3.78 -3.78 6.10
C ARG A 137 -4.71 -3.57 4.90
N PHE A 138 -4.12 -3.52 3.72
CA PHE A 138 -4.81 -3.59 2.44
C PHE A 138 -4.75 -5.01 1.88
N VAL A 139 -5.88 -5.50 1.41
CA VAL A 139 -6.02 -6.77 0.69
C VAL A 139 -6.50 -6.44 -0.71
N ILE A 140 -5.62 -6.64 -1.70
CA ILE A 140 -5.83 -6.28 -3.10
C ILE A 140 -5.83 -7.57 -3.91
N GLN A 141 -6.98 -7.89 -4.51
CA GLN A 141 -7.20 -9.15 -5.20
C GLN A 141 -7.79 -8.91 -6.57
N GLY A 142 -7.33 -9.62 -7.59
CA GLY A 142 -7.83 -9.39 -8.94
C GLY A 142 -7.17 -10.21 -10.02
N ASN A 143 -7.20 -9.67 -11.24
CA ASN A 143 -6.67 -10.34 -12.43
C ASN A 143 -5.47 -9.58 -12.98
N TYR A 144 -4.52 -10.31 -13.54
CA TYR A 144 -3.37 -9.74 -14.22
C TYR A 144 -3.19 -10.38 -15.60
N ASP A 145 -2.54 -9.67 -16.51
CA ASP A 145 -1.98 -10.25 -17.73
C ASP A 145 -0.45 -10.21 -17.64
N ALA A 146 0.20 -11.17 -18.30
CA ALA A 146 1.66 -11.20 -18.44
C ALA A 146 2.01 -11.31 -19.92
N ASN A 147 2.71 -10.30 -20.44
CA ASN A 147 3.08 -10.21 -21.85
C ASN A 147 4.59 -10.22 -22.02
N LYS A 148 5.08 -10.93 -23.05
CA LYS A 148 6.50 -10.93 -23.40
C LYS A 148 6.84 -9.77 -24.32
N ARG A 149 7.92 -9.05 -24.01
CA ARG A 149 8.55 -8.03 -24.86
C ARG A 149 10.06 -8.24 -24.80
N ASP A 150 10.68 -8.43 -25.97
CA ASP A 150 12.13 -8.64 -26.10
C ASP A 150 12.67 -9.75 -25.18
N GLY A 151 11.92 -10.85 -25.06
CA GLY A 151 12.27 -12.00 -24.24
C GLY A 151 12.03 -11.84 -22.73
N LYS A 152 11.61 -10.66 -22.26
CA LYS A 152 11.27 -10.39 -20.86
C LYS A 152 9.76 -10.35 -20.64
N THR A 153 9.31 -10.74 -19.45
CA THR A 153 7.90 -10.77 -19.07
C THR A 153 7.54 -9.48 -18.34
N TYR A 154 6.42 -8.86 -18.72
CA TYR A 154 5.90 -7.66 -18.06
C TYR A 154 4.46 -7.89 -17.62
N VAL A 155 4.18 -7.52 -16.37
CA VAL A 155 2.90 -7.77 -15.71
C VAL A 155 2.03 -6.52 -15.78
N TYR A 156 0.74 -6.71 -16.05
CA TYR A 156 -0.25 -5.65 -16.02
C TYR A 156 -1.47 -6.09 -15.22
N PHE A 157 -1.78 -5.40 -14.12
CA PHE A 157 -2.92 -5.66 -13.26
C PHE A 157 -4.18 -5.02 -13.87
N LYS A 158 -5.10 -5.86 -14.35
CA LYS A 158 -6.29 -5.46 -15.13
C LYS A 158 -7.44 -4.95 -14.30
N SER A 159 -7.73 -5.68 -13.23
CA SER A 159 -8.84 -5.41 -12.34
C SER A 159 -8.44 -5.83 -10.95
N TYR A 160 -9.01 -5.16 -9.95
CA TYR A 160 -8.82 -5.49 -8.56
C TYR A 160 -10.06 -5.14 -7.76
N THR A 161 -10.18 -5.80 -6.61
CA THR A 161 -11.03 -5.42 -5.50
C THR A 161 -10.14 -5.02 -4.35
N LEU A 162 -10.62 -4.07 -3.55
CA LEU A 162 -9.94 -3.62 -2.35
C LEU A 162 -10.77 -4.02 -1.14
N LYS A 163 -10.11 -4.67 -0.17
CA LYS A 163 -10.61 -4.81 1.19
C LYS A 163 -9.59 -4.20 2.15
N THR A 164 -10.09 -3.59 3.21
CA THR A 164 -9.26 -3.06 4.29
C THR A 164 -9.48 -3.90 5.55
N ASP A 165 -8.40 -4.14 6.28
CA ASP A 165 -8.37 -4.86 7.55
C ASP A 165 -7.65 -3.97 8.57
N PRO A 166 -8.39 -3.07 9.26
CA PRO A 166 -7.81 -2.21 10.28
C PRO A 166 -7.50 -3.01 11.55
N ARG A 167 -6.22 -3.24 11.81
CA ARG A 167 -5.74 -4.07 12.94
C ARG A 167 -5.37 -3.22 14.16
N GLY A 168 -4.87 -2.01 13.94
CA GLY A 168 -4.59 -1.05 14.99
C GLY A 168 -5.59 0.10 15.05
N LYS A 169 -5.41 0.96 16.05
CA LYS A 169 -6.31 2.09 16.32
C LYS A 169 -6.27 3.11 15.18
N MET A 170 -7.35 3.84 15.00
CA MET A 170 -7.39 5.06 14.19
C MET A 170 -7.63 6.30 15.05
N ILE A 171 -7.03 7.41 14.62
CA ILE A 171 -7.20 8.72 15.26
C ILE A 171 -7.78 9.68 14.22
N PHE A 172 -9.03 10.07 14.43
CA PHE A 172 -9.75 11.05 13.66
C PHE A 172 -9.54 12.45 14.25
N GLY A 173 -8.95 13.34 13.45
CA GLY A 173 -8.81 14.76 13.74
C GLY A 173 -9.52 15.58 12.69
N PHE A 174 -10.61 16.26 13.06
CA PHE A 174 -11.36 17.17 12.21
C PHE A 174 -11.41 18.54 12.87
N LYS A 175 -10.96 19.59 12.16
CA LYS A 175 -11.01 20.97 12.65
C LYS A 175 -12.30 21.66 12.22
N ASN A 176 -12.87 22.49 13.10
CA ASN A 176 -14.06 23.30 12.81
C ASN A 176 -15.34 22.47 12.55
N LEU A 177 -15.54 21.42 13.36
CA LEU A 177 -16.85 20.78 13.50
C LEU A 177 -17.85 21.74 14.16
N PHE A 178 -19.12 21.62 13.81
CA PHE A 178 -20.22 22.45 14.34
C PHE A 178 -19.91 23.95 14.32
N ASN A 179 -19.30 24.43 13.23
CA ASN A 179 -18.88 25.83 13.05
C ASN A 179 -17.96 26.35 14.17
N GLY A 180 -17.13 25.47 14.75
CA GLY A 180 -16.11 25.84 15.73
C GLY A 180 -16.59 25.78 17.18
N ASP A 181 -17.81 25.29 17.45
CA ASP A 181 -18.25 25.00 18.82
C ASP A 181 -17.33 23.95 19.44
N LYS A 182 -16.46 24.40 20.36
CA LYS A 182 -15.42 23.57 20.96
C LYS A 182 -16.01 22.41 21.75
N GLN A 183 -17.07 22.64 22.51
CA GLN A 183 -17.65 21.60 23.36
C GLN A 183 -18.24 20.48 22.51
N LYS A 184 -19.00 20.82 21.45
CA LYS A 184 -19.57 19.83 20.53
C LYS A 184 -18.49 19.15 19.69
N SER A 185 -17.49 19.90 19.23
CA SER A 185 -16.36 19.35 18.47
C SER A 185 -15.58 18.32 19.28
N ASP A 186 -15.20 18.67 20.51
CA ASP A 186 -14.42 17.78 21.38
C ASP A 186 -15.22 16.52 21.74
N ALA A 187 -16.52 16.67 22.01
CA ALA A 187 -17.42 15.54 22.26
C ALA A 187 -17.54 14.61 21.04
N ALA A 188 -17.74 15.15 19.85
CA ALA A 188 -17.85 14.35 18.62
C ALA A 188 -16.54 13.64 18.27
N LEU A 189 -15.40 14.33 18.36
CA LEU A 189 -14.10 13.72 18.13
C LEU A 189 -13.80 12.62 19.15
N LYS A 190 -14.17 12.81 20.41
CA LYS A 190 -14.06 11.75 21.43
C LYS A 190 -14.86 10.53 21.02
N THR A 191 -16.14 10.70 20.68
CA THR A 191 -17.01 9.61 20.22
C THR A 191 -16.45 8.90 19.00
N MET A 192 -15.96 9.63 17.99
CA MET A 192 -15.35 9.02 16.80
C MET A 192 -14.13 8.16 17.15
N ASN A 193 -13.26 8.68 18.02
CA ASN A 193 -12.00 8.02 18.38
C ASN A 193 -12.21 6.82 19.32
N GLU A 194 -13.27 6.84 20.13
CA GLU A 194 -13.70 5.70 20.95
C GLU A 194 -14.36 4.60 20.08
N ASN A 195 -15.11 4.99 19.04
CA ASN A 195 -15.83 4.09 18.13
C ASN A 195 -15.15 4.03 16.75
N TRP A 196 -13.82 4.01 16.75
CA TRP A 196 -13.03 4.26 15.55
C TRP A 196 -13.24 3.19 14.46
N LYS A 197 -13.56 1.95 14.83
CA LYS A 197 -13.82 0.84 13.90
C LYS A 197 -15.11 1.09 13.13
N GLU A 198 -16.15 1.53 13.81
CA GLU A 198 -17.45 1.81 13.24
C GLU A 198 -17.39 3.04 12.34
N VAL A 199 -16.62 4.06 12.73
CA VAL A 199 -16.36 5.24 11.87
C VAL A 199 -15.60 4.84 10.62
N ASP A 200 -14.52 4.06 10.74
CA ASP A 200 -13.77 3.55 9.60
C ASP A 200 -14.69 2.78 8.65
N LYS A 201 -15.44 1.80 9.17
CA LYS A 201 -16.41 1.02 8.37
C LYS A 201 -17.43 1.88 7.63
N ALA A 202 -17.84 3.00 8.21
CA ALA A 202 -18.81 3.90 7.59
C ALA A 202 -18.20 4.79 6.50
N MET A 203 -16.90 5.10 6.57
CA MET A 203 -16.29 6.17 5.76
C MET A 203 -15.14 5.70 4.86
N HIS A 204 -14.47 4.58 5.14
CA HIS A 204 -13.17 4.27 4.51
C HIS A 204 -13.27 3.99 3.02
N GLN A 205 -14.39 3.43 2.53
CA GLN A 205 -14.42 2.76 1.24
C GLN A 205 -14.06 3.71 0.09
N GLN A 206 -14.80 4.80 -0.10
CA GLN A 206 -14.56 5.71 -1.21
C GLN A 206 -13.19 6.41 -1.10
N VAL A 207 -12.76 6.73 0.12
CA VAL A 207 -11.46 7.35 0.37
C VAL A 207 -10.32 6.41 -0.02
N MET A 208 -10.33 5.17 0.48
CA MET A 208 -9.27 4.20 0.21
C MET A 208 -9.29 3.72 -1.23
N GLU A 209 -10.46 3.54 -1.85
CA GLU A 209 -10.57 3.21 -3.28
C GLU A 209 -9.92 4.29 -4.16
N ALA A 210 -10.13 5.59 -3.85
CA ALA A 210 -9.53 6.68 -4.61
C ALA A 210 -7.99 6.64 -4.55
N PHE A 211 -7.41 6.50 -3.35
CA PHE A 211 -5.96 6.43 -3.21
C PHE A 211 -5.37 5.14 -3.81
N ILE A 212 -5.98 3.98 -3.54
CA ILE A 212 -5.48 2.70 -4.04
C ILE A 212 -5.61 2.60 -5.57
N LYS A 213 -6.54 3.32 -6.20
CA LYS A 213 -6.57 3.45 -7.66
C LYS A 213 -5.31 4.09 -8.21
N THR A 214 -4.84 5.18 -7.61
CA THR A 214 -3.57 5.81 -7.99
C THR A 214 -2.38 4.92 -7.67
N TYR A 215 -2.39 4.24 -6.51
CA TYR A 215 -1.37 3.25 -6.17
C TYR A 215 -1.25 2.15 -7.24
N MET A 216 -2.38 1.53 -7.63
CA MET A 216 -2.40 0.47 -8.64
C MET A 216 -2.02 0.98 -10.03
N LYS A 217 -2.34 2.24 -10.37
CA LYS A 217 -1.82 2.87 -11.59
C LYS A 217 -0.29 2.94 -11.55
N ASN A 218 0.29 3.41 -10.44
CA ASN A 218 1.74 3.50 -10.30
C ASN A 218 2.39 2.10 -10.34
N VAL A 219 1.75 1.08 -9.75
CA VAL A 219 2.20 -0.32 -9.85
C VAL A 219 2.26 -0.74 -11.32
N ASN A 220 1.21 -0.49 -12.09
CA ASN A 220 1.18 -0.82 -13.52
C ASN A 220 2.24 -0.04 -14.32
N ASP A 221 2.46 1.24 -14.02
CA ASP A 221 3.52 2.02 -14.66
C ASP A 221 4.91 1.42 -14.35
N PHE A 222 5.12 0.96 -13.11
CA PHE A 222 6.35 0.31 -12.68
C PHE A 222 6.57 -1.06 -13.34
N THR A 223 5.59 -1.96 -13.30
CA THR A 223 5.69 -3.30 -13.88
C THR A 223 5.63 -3.31 -15.40
N ASN A 224 5.27 -2.19 -16.01
CA ASN A 224 5.43 -1.96 -17.44
C ASN A 224 6.85 -1.48 -17.82
N LYS A 225 7.66 -1.02 -16.86
CA LYS A 225 9.06 -0.62 -17.10
C LYS A 225 10.06 -1.67 -16.65
N ILE A 226 9.81 -2.30 -15.52
CA ILE A 226 10.68 -3.31 -14.93
C ILE A 226 10.06 -4.68 -15.18
N SER A 227 10.85 -5.58 -15.76
CA SER A 227 10.39 -6.94 -16.05
C SER A 227 10.16 -7.74 -14.78
N ALA A 228 9.28 -8.74 -14.87
CA ALA A 228 9.06 -9.65 -13.77
C ALA A 228 10.31 -10.48 -13.45
N GLU A 229 11.18 -10.74 -14.43
CA GLU A 229 12.47 -11.37 -14.17
C GLU A 229 13.39 -10.49 -13.32
N ASP A 230 13.33 -9.18 -13.51
CA ASP A 230 14.12 -8.24 -12.70
C ASP A 230 13.51 -8.03 -11.30
N ILE A 231 12.18 -8.04 -11.17
CA ILE A 231 11.47 -7.88 -9.88
C ILE A 231 11.49 -9.17 -9.06
N LEU A 232 11.18 -10.30 -9.68
CA LEU A 232 10.96 -11.60 -9.05
C LEU A 232 12.21 -12.47 -9.17
N SER A 233 13.37 -11.89 -8.87
CA SER A 233 14.63 -12.62 -8.77
C SER A 233 15.43 -12.20 -7.55
N TYR A 234 16.40 -13.03 -7.18
CA TYR A 234 17.33 -12.73 -6.10
C TYR A 234 18.75 -13.16 -6.45
N GLU A 235 19.69 -12.42 -5.88
CA GLU A 235 21.13 -12.69 -5.93
C GLU A 235 21.50 -13.73 -4.86
N GLN A 236 22.31 -14.74 -5.24
CA GLN A 236 22.88 -15.78 -4.35
C GLN A 236 24.31 -15.45 -3.90
#